data_AF-A0AA35JL20-F1
#
_entry.id   AF-A0AA35JL20-F1
#
_cell.length_a   1.000
_cell.length_b   1.000
_cell.length_c   1.000
_cell.angle_alpha   90.00
_cell.angle_beta   90.00
_cell.angle_gamma   90.00
#
_symmetry.space_group_name_H-M   'P 1'
#
loop_
_entity.id
_entity.type
_entity.pdbx_description
1 polymer ?
#
loop_
_entity_poly.entity_id
_entity_poly.type
_entity_poly.pdbx_seq_one_letter_code
_entity_poly.pdbx_strand_id
1 'polypeptide(L)'
;MVEEGSRVLVVLPHILPNATLQRIIEQTVPFLRKWQSQLDVVVIPEFKTSLQLDSALGKMYSAIRDVLLRYEMINSGINVIFNNKHFAKSNLQWKVGLLPQGSTFDTWQLELENEQCHNTEHYALHEDTVERIVGPRDASEFRVTALGGTFDHIHDGHKILLSIAVFITSQRLICGITCDELLQNKKYKELIESYEIRCSHVSRFIELLKPNLSVELVPLKDVCGPTGKVPEIECLVVSRETVAGAETVNKTRAEKGMDRLVIHVVNVLGGREEDGWSEKLSSTEIRRLLQTSHPLN
;
A
#
# COMPACT_ATOMS: atom_id res chain seq x y z
N MET A 1 16.49 -4.72 12.03
CA MET A 1 15.22 -4.01 12.31
C MET A 1 15.33 -2.65 11.65
N VAL A 2 14.31 -2.20 10.90
CA VAL A 2 14.30 -0.87 10.25
C VAL A 2 14.22 0.19 11.35
N GLU A 3 15.05 1.23 11.31
CA GLU A 3 15.01 2.30 12.31
C GLU A 3 13.72 3.09 12.13
N GLU A 4 12.86 3.10 13.16
CA GLU A 4 11.51 3.63 13.09
C GLU A 4 11.53 5.16 12.95
N GLY A 5 11.57 5.65 11.71
CA GLY A 5 11.67 7.08 11.39
C GLY A 5 12.70 7.42 10.31
N SER A 6 13.55 6.47 9.93
CA SER A 6 14.54 6.65 8.88
C SER A 6 13.94 6.34 7.50
N ARG A 7 13.95 7.32 6.58
CA ARG A 7 13.31 7.21 5.26
C ARG A 7 14.21 7.73 4.14
N VAL A 8 14.10 7.09 2.98
CA VAL A 8 14.65 7.56 1.70
C VAL A 8 13.48 7.84 0.77
N LEU A 9 13.47 9.02 0.16
CA LEU A 9 12.44 9.45 -0.79
C LEU A 9 12.95 9.31 -2.22
N VAL A 10 12.12 8.80 -3.12
CA VAL A 10 12.35 8.86 -4.57
C VAL A 10 11.16 9.58 -5.20
N VAL A 11 11.43 10.63 -5.99
CA VAL A 11 10.41 11.35 -6.75
C VAL A 11 10.40 10.85 -8.18
N LEU A 12 9.27 10.31 -8.65
CA LEU A 12 9.09 9.80 -10.00
C LEU A 12 8.22 10.75 -10.82
N PRO A 13 8.74 11.39 -11.88
CA PRO A 13 7.99 12.37 -12.66
C PRO A 13 6.94 11.75 -13.59
N HIS A 14 7.06 10.44 -13.86
CA HIS A 14 6.07 9.64 -14.58
C HIS A 14 6.17 8.17 -14.18
N ILE A 15 5.22 7.34 -14.64
CA ILE A 15 5.32 5.88 -14.50
C ILE A 15 6.44 5.39 -15.43
N LEU A 16 7.48 4.83 -14.84
CA LEU A 16 8.68 4.41 -15.57
C LEU A 16 8.59 2.93 -16.00
N PRO A 17 9.23 2.56 -17.13
CA PRO A 17 9.49 1.16 -17.45
C PRO A 17 10.27 0.47 -16.33
N ASN A 18 10.01 -0.83 -16.11
CA ASN A 18 10.60 -1.61 -15.01
C ASN A 18 12.13 -1.48 -14.95
N ALA A 19 12.84 -1.62 -16.07
CA ALA A 19 14.31 -1.53 -16.11
C ALA A 19 14.83 -0.15 -15.69
N THR A 20 14.11 0.92 -16.05
CA THR A 20 14.47 2.29 -15.67
C THR A 20 14.18 2.54 -14.20
N LEU A 21 13.03 2.09 -13.69
CA LEU A 21 12.71 2.13 -12.26
C LEU A 21 13.75 1.38 -11.44
N GLN A 22 14.09 0.15 -11.82
CA GLN A 22 15.06 -0.68 -11.10
C GLN A 22 16.43 -0.01 -10.97
N ARG A 23 16.95 0.60 -12.05
CA ARG A 23 18.21 1.36 -12.02
C ARG A 23 18.19 2.55 -11.08
N ILE A 24 17.04 3.22 -10.93
CA ILE A 24 16.89 4.34 -9.99
C ILE A 24 16.85 3.81 -8.56
N ILE A 25 16.09 2.74 -8.31
CA ILE A 25 16.02 2.13 -6.98
C ILE A 25 17.36 1.57 -6.52
N GLU A 26 18.17 1.00 -7.42
CA GLU A 26 19.53 0.55 -7.10
C GLU A 26 20.40 1.66 -6.50
N GLN A 27 20.22 2.92 -6.92
CA GLN A 27 20.95 4.07 -6.35
C GLN A 27 20.54 4.37 -4.91
N THR A 28 19.35 3.92 -4.47
CA THR A 28 18.90 4.11 -3.08
C THR A 28 19.53 3.12 -2.10
N VAL A 29 20.05 1.98 -2.59
CA VAL A 29 20.50 0.85 -1.77
C VAL A 29 21.57 1.24 -0.73
N PRO A 30 22.62 2.03 -1.07
CA PRO A 30 23.62 2.45 -0.08
C PRO A 30 22.99 3.24 1.08
N PHE A 31 22.02 4.10 0.78
CA PHE A 31 21.31 4.92 1.77
C PHE A 31 20.39 4.08 2.64
N LEU A 32 19.56 3.23 2.01
CA LEU A 32 18.65 2.33 2.71
C LEU A 32 19.40 1.41 3.66
N ARG A 33 20.56 0.88 3.23
CA ARG A 33 21.40 0.00 4.05
C ARG A 33 22.07 0.75 5.20
N LYS A 34 22.64 1.92 4.92
CA LYS A 34 23.36 2.73 5.91
C LYS A 34 22.48 3.12 7.10
N TRP A 35 21.23 3.49 6.85
CA TRP A 35 20.32 4.01 7.88
C TRP A 35 19.15 3.09 8.20
N GLN A 36 19.18 1.85 7.70
CA GLN A 36 18.10 0.86 7.87
C GLN A 36 16.72 1.48 7.59
N SER A 37 16.60 2.23 6.49
CA SER A 37 15.45 3.08 6.18
C SER A 37 14.31 2.34 5.48
N GLN A 38 13.12 2.92 5.54
CA GLN A 38 12.05 2.65 4.58
C GLN A 38 12.26 3.44 3.28
N LEU A 39 11.76 2.90 2.17
CA LEU A 39 11.73 3.56 0.88
C LEU A 39 10.33 4.13 0.63
N ASP A 40 10.24 5.44 0.48
CA ASP A 40 9.04 6.15 0.04
C ASP A 40 9.24 6.57 -1.42
N VAL A 41 8.26 6.27 -2.27
CA VAL A 41 8.27 6.62 -3.69
C VAL A 41 7.07 7.51 -3.97
N VAL A 42 7.30 8.75 -4.36
CA VAL A 42 6.24 9.69 -4.75
C VAL A 42 6.09 9.67 -6.26
N VAL A 43 4.87 9.38 -6.73
CA VAL A 43 4.51 9.40 -8.15
C VAL A 43 3.80 10.70 -8.47
N ILE A 44 4.39 11.51 -9.37
CA ILE A 44 3.89 12.85 -9.68
C ILE A 44 2.61 12.87 -10.52
N PRO A 45 2.43 12.04 -11.57
CA PRO A 45 1.19 12.05 -12.34
C PRO A 45 -0.01 11.67 -11.47
N GLU A 46 -1.10 12.42 -11.63
CA GLU A 46 -2.36 12.11 -10.95
C GLU A 46 -3.03 10.90 -11.61
N PHE A 47 -3.22 9.82 -10.84
CA PHE A 47 -4.04 8.69 -11.26
C PHE A 47 -5.52 9.11 -11.30
N LYS A 48 -6.21 8.76 -12.38
CA LYS A 48 -7.64 9.05 -12.55
C LYS A 48 -8.54 7.84 -12.34
N THR A 49 -8.03 6.65 -12.64
CA THR A 49 -8.80 5.39 -12.55
C THR A 49 -8.15 4.42 -11.56
N SER A 50 -8.94 3.63 -10.86
CA SER A 50 -8.45 2.61 -9.93
C SER A 50 -7.69 1.51 -10.68
N LEU A 51 -8.10 1.21 -11.93
CA LEU A 51 -7.45 0.23 -12.80
C LEU A 51 -6.00 0.62 -13.12
N GLN A 52 -5.75 1.89 -13.41
CA GLN A 52 -4.40 2.40 -13.64
C GLN A 52 -3.57 2.35 -12.37
N LEU A 53 -4.15 2.77 -11.25
CA LEU A 53 -3.47 2.76 -9.97
C LEU A 53 -3.09 1.32 -9.59
N ASP A 54 -4.00 0.37 -9.69
CA ASP A 54 -3.78 -1.05 -9.40
C ASP A 54 -2.64 -1.62 -10.26
N SER A 55 -2.69 -1.37 -11.57
CA SER A 55 -1.64 -1.82 -12.51
C SER A 55 -0.27 -1.19 -12.20
N ALA A 56 -0.23 0.12 -11.95
CA ALA A 56 1.01 0.82 -11.66
C ALA A 56 1.62 0.37 -10.33
N LEU A 57 0.81 0.27 -9.27
CA LEU A 57 1.27 -0.21 -7.97
C LEU A 57 1.82 -1.63 -8.08
N GLY A 58 1.12 -2.54 -8.77
CA GLY A 58 1.60 -3.91 -8.98
C GLY A 58 2.97 -3.95 -9.66
N LYS A 59 3.15 -3.21 -10.77
CA LYS A 59 4.45 -3.12 -11.47
C LYS A 59 5.54 -2.54 -10.58
N MET A 60 5.26 -1.42 -9.90
CA MET A 60 6.27 -0.73 -9.09
C MET A 60 6.68 -1.54 -7.86
N TYR A 61 5.73 -2.08 -7.10
CA TYR A 61 6.07 -2.90 -5.93
C TYR A 61 6.91 -4.11 -6.33
N SER A 62 6.57 -4.80 -7.42
CA SER A 62 7.37 -5.90 -7.94
C SER A 62 8.79 -5.45 -8.34
N ALA A 63 8.89 -4.42 -9.18
CA ALA A 63 10.19 -3.96 -9.68
C ALA A 63 11.10 -3.45 -8.55
N ILE A 64 10.54 -2.73 -7.57
CA ILE A 64 11.28 -2.26 -6.39
C ILE A 64 11.70 -3.45 -5.54
N ARG A 65 10.78 -4.40 -5.26
CA ARG A 65 11.07 -5.57 -4.43
C ARG A 65 12.18 -6.44 -5.04
N ASP A 66 12.16 -6.65 -6.36
CA ASP A 66 13.20 -7.41 -7.08
C ASP A 66 14.60 -6.80 -6.89
N VAL A 67 14.69 -5.47 -6.86
CA VAL A 67 15.96 -4.79 -6.55
C VAL A 67 16.36 -5.09 -5.11
N LEU A 68 15.46 -4.84 -4.15
CA LEU A 68 15.77 -4.99 -2.73
C LEU A 68 16.15 -6.44 -2.36
N LEU A 69 15.51 -7.44 -2.96
CA LEU A 69 15.83 -8.86 -2.76
C LEU A 69 17.24 -9.22 -3.26
N ARG A 70 17.69 -8.67 -4.40
CA ARG A 70 19.08 -8.85 -4.89
C ARG A 70 20.15 -8.36 -3.92
N TYR A 71 19.78 -7.49 -2.98
CA TYR A 71 20.66 -6.97 -1.93
C TYR A 71 20.33 -7.51 -0.53
N GLU A 72 19.55 -8.60 -0.44
CA GLU A 72 19.13 -9.24 0.82
C GLU A 72 18.29 -8.34 1.74
N MET A 73 17.65 -7.31 1.17
CA MET A 73 16.84 -6.31 1.89
C MET A 73 15.37 -6.73 1.98
N ILE A 74 15.13 -7.96 2.45
CA ILE A 74 13.81 -8.62 2.46
C ILE A 74 12.79 -7.81 3.26
N ASN A 75 13.21 -7.27 4.41
CA ASN A 75 12.33 -6.56 5.35
C ASN A 75 12.24 -5.05 5.11
N SER A 76 12.79 -4.54 3.99
CA SER A 76 12.69 -3.12 3.67
C SER A 76 11.24 -2.76 3.33
N GLY A 77 10.70 -1.78 4.07
CA GLY A 77 9.38 -1.23 3.82
C GLY A 77 9.37 -0.36 2.57
N ILE A 78 8.39 -0.58 1.69
CA ILE A 78 8.16 0.22 0.49
C ILE A 78 6.82 0.92 0.63
N ASN A 79 6.77 2.24 0.50
CA ASN A 79 5.52 2.99 0.37
C ASN A 79 5.50 3.69 -0.98
N VAL A 80 4.38 3.58 -1.70
CA VAL A 80 4.14 4.36 -2.91
C VAL A 80 3.08 5.39 -2.57
N ILE A 81 3.42 6.66 -2.73
CA ILE A 81 2.57 7.80 -2.47
C ILE A 81 2.13 8.38 -3.81
N PHE A 82 0.83 8.58 -3.97
CA PHE A 82 0.19 9.01 -5.21
C PHE A 82 -0.93 9.99 -4.90
N ASN A 83 -1.24 10.89 -5.83
CA ASN A 83 -2.29 11.91 -5.69
C ASN A 83 -2.23 12.74 -4.38
N ASN A 84 -1.08 12.73 -3.71
CA ASN A 84 -0.81 13.48 -2.50
C ASN A 84 0.49 14.25 -2.69
N LYS A 85 0.39 15.57 -2.62
CA LYS A 85 1.50 16.51 -2.75
C LYS A 85 1.79 17.28 -1.45
N HIS A 86 0.94 17.11 -0.44
CA HIS A 86 0.97 17.90 0.79
C HIS A 86 1.67 17.12 1.90
N PHE A 87 2.97 17.35 2.08
CA PHE A 87 3.79 16.71 3.12
C PHE A 87 4.10 17.62 4.30
N ALA A 88 3.92 18.93 4.14
CA ALA A 88 4.24 19.93 5.15
C ALA A 88 3.65 19.58 6.53
N LYS A 89 2.38 19.17 6.57
CA LYS A 89 1.69 18.82 7.83
C LYS A 89 1.99 17.40 8.35
N SER A 90 2.85 16.65 7.68
CA SER A 90 3.20 15.30 8.07
C SER A 90 4.44 15.30 8.96
N ASN A 91 4.52 14.35 9.90
CA ASN A 91 5.72 14.13 10.72
C ASN A 91 6.79 13.31 9.98
N LEU A 92 6.76 13.30 8.64
CA LEU A 92 7.69 12.53 7.82
C LEU A 92 9.02 13.28 7.69
N GLN A 93 10.10 12.53 7.82
CA GLN A 93 11.46 13.04 7.74
C GLN A 93 12.29 12.09 6.86
N TRP A 94 12.89 12.63 5.80
CA TRP A 94 13.70 11.90 4.84
C TRP A 94 15.17 12.25 5.02
N LYS A 95 16.03 11.23 5.09
CA LYS A 95 17.48 11.39 5.17
C LYS A 95 18.08 11.78 3.83
N VAL A 96 17.47 11.30 2.75
CA VAL A 96 17.87 11.57 1.37
C VAL A 96 16.62 11.58 0.49
N GLY A 97 16.54 12.54 -0.42
CA GLY A 97 15.60 12.57 -1.52
C GLY A 97 16.33 12.40 -2.85
N LEU A 98 15.90 11.45 -3.68
CA LEU A 98 16.38 11.25 -5.04
C LEU A 98 15.40 11.90 -6.01
N LEU A 99 15.89 12.88 -6.78
CA LEU A 99 15.09 13.66 -7.72
C LEU A 99 15.63 13.52 -9.15
N PRO A 100 14.79 13.70 -10.18
CA PRO A 100 15.26 13.88 -11.54
C PRO A 100 16.36 14.96 -11.63
N GLN A 101 17.37 14.72 -12.44
CA GLN A 101 18.45 15.68 -12.67
C GLN A 101 17.89 17.04 -13.13
N GLY A 102 18.38 18.12 -12.51
CA GLY A 102 17.95 19.49 -12.82
C GLY A 102 16.58 19.89 -12.24
N SER A 103 15.99 19.07 -11.37
CA SER A 103 14.72 19.39 -10.69
C SER A 103 14.90 19.59 -9.18
N THR A 104 13.91 20.21 -8.55
CA THR A 104 13.79 20.39 -7.09
C THR A 104 12.44 19.87 -6.62
N PHE A 105 12.20 19.81 -5.30
CA PHE A 105 10.86 19.50 -4.77
C PHE A 105 9.80 20.48 -5.27
N ASP A 106 10.13 21.77 -5.33
CA ASP A 106 9.27 22.83 -5.87
C ASP A 106 8.93 22.61 -7.35
N THR A 107 9.88 22.09 -8.14
CA THR A 107 9.66 21.76 -9.56
C THR A 107 8.46 20.81 -9.74
N TRP A 108 8.27 19.92 -8.77
CA TRP A 108 7.21 18.92 -8.77
C TRP A 108 6.00 19.30 -7.90
N GLN A 109 5.98 20.52 -7.38
CA GLN A 109 4.94 21.04 -6.47
C GLN A 109 4.76 20.17 -5.24
N LEU A 110 5.85 19.57 -4.73
CA LEU A 110 5.81 18.82 -3.48
C LEU A 110 5.99 19.80 -2.33
N GLU A 111 4.96 19.94 -1.49
CA GLU A 111 4.96 20.88 -0.36
C GLU A 111 5.61 20.21 0.85
N LEU A 112 6.91 20.46 1.04
CA LEU A 112 7.67 20.04 2.21
C LEU A 112 7.94 21.24 3.13
N GLU A 113 7.94 21.01 4.43
CA GLU A 113 8.50 21.96 5.40
C GLU A 113 10.04 21.95 5.34
N ASN A 114 10.65 23.06 5.77
CA ASN A 114 12.11 23.15 5.89
C ASN A 114 12.66 21.97 6.69
N GLU A 115 13.79 21.42 6.24
CA GLU A 115 14.50 20.29 6.90
C GLU A 115 13.79 18.94 6.84
N GLN A 116 12.57 18.82 6.28
CA GLN A 116 11.93 17.52 6.08
C GLN A 116 12.75 16.56 5.20
N CYS A 117 13.62 17.09 4.33
CA CYS A 117 14.59 16.30 3.58
C CYS A 117 16.01 16.81 3.84
N HIS A 118 16.87 15.97 4.43
CA HIS A 118 18.20 16.39 4.89
C HIS A 118 19.19 16.58 3.75
N ASN A 119 19.22 15.66 2.79
CA ASN A 119 20.10 15.71 1.62
C ASN A 119 19.29 15.43 0.35
N THR A 120 19.79 15.92 -0.79
CA THR A 120 19.21 15.69 -2.10
C THR A 120 20.25 15.11 -3.05
N GLU A 121 19.88 14.03 -3.73
CA GLU A 121 20.65 13.38 -4.77
C GLU A 121 19.86 13.41 -6.09
N HIS A 122 20.56 13.27 -7.21
CA HIS A 122 19.93 13.31 -8.52
C HIS A 122 20.18 12.05 -9.35
N TYR A 123 19.18 11.67 -10.13
CA TYR A 123 19.29 10.58 -11.10
C TYR A 123 18.99 11.06 -12.52
N ALA A 124 19.68 10.46 -13.50
CA ALA A 124 19.44 10.72 -14.91
C ALA A 124 18.18 9.98 -15.40
N LEU A 125 17.38 10.67 -16.22
CA LEU A 125 16.26 10.07 -16.95
C LEU A 125 16.61 10.00 -18.43
N HIS A 126 16.53 8.80 -18.97
CA HIS A 126 16.80 8.52 -20.38
C HIS A 126 15.62 7.74 -20.95
N GLU A 127 14.45 8.38 -21.03
CA GLU A 127 13.28 7.91 -21.79
C GLU A 127 12.08 8.86 -21.54
N ASP A 128 11.39 9.25 -22.61
CA ASP A 128 10.18 10.09 -22.58
C ASP A 128 8.92 9.26 -22.85
N THR A 129 8.78 8.09 -22.22
CA THR A 129 7.54 7.30 -22.38
C THR A 129 6.59 7.60 -21.23
N VAL A 130 5.67 8.53 -21.47
CA VAL A 130 4.55 8.79 -20.58
C VAL A 130 3.40 7.86 -20.96
N GLU A 131 3.10 6.85 -20.14
CA GLU A 131 1.83 6.11 -20.27
C GLU A 131 0.67 7.11 -20.11
N ARG A 132 -0.19 7.22 -21.13
CA ARG A 132 -1.35 8.11 -21.07
C ARG A 132 -2.41 7.53 -20.14
N ILE A 133 -2.91 8.39 -19.26
CA ILE A 133 -4.02 8.09 -18.37
C ILE A 133 -5.34 8.20 -19.14
N VAL A 134 -5.89 7.05 -19.54
CA VAL A 134 -7.15 6.90 -20.30
C VAL A 134 -8.22 6.24 -19.44
N GLY A 135 -9.42 6.83 -19.38
CA GLY A 135 -10.58 6.26 -18.68
C GLY A 135 -11.40 7.31 -17.92
N PRO A 136 -12.66 7.01 -17.55
CA PRO A 136 -13.46 7.87 -16.68
C PRO A 136 -12.86 7.92 -15.28
N ARG A 137 -12.92 9.08 -14.63
CA ARG A 137 -12.38 9.25 -13.27
C ARG A 137 -13.26 8.52 -12.25
N ASP A 138 -12.70 7.58 -11.50
CA ASP A 138 -13.33 6.90 -10.35
C ASP A 138 -12.63 7.23 -9.01
N ALA A 139 -11.62 8.10 -9.04
CA ALA A 139 -11.00 8.65 -7.84
C ALA A 139 -12.06 9.35 -6.98
N SER A 140 -12.18 8.94 -5.71
CA SER A 140 -13.18 9.46 -4.76
C SER A 140 -14.64 9.28 -5.23
N GLU A 141 -14.94 8.22 -5.99
CA GLU A 141 -16.29 7.87 -6.47
C GLU A 141 -17.29 7.62 -5.34
N PHE A 142 -16.88 6.95 -4.27
CA PHE A 142 -17.77 6.54 -3.18
C PHE A 142 -17.58 7.43 -1.94
N ARG A 143 -18.67 7.78 -1.26
CA ARG A 143 -18.63 8.49 0.03
C ARG A 143 -18.12 7.59 1.14
N VAL A 144 -18.68 6.39 1.23
CA VAL A 144 -18.31 5.42 2.26
C VAL A 144 -17.95 4.10 1.62
N THR A 145 -16.73 3.64 1.87
CA THR A 145 -16.29 2.31 1.46
C THR A 145 -15.89 1.48 2.66
N ALA A 146 -15.88 0.17 2.46
CA ALA A 146 -15.37 -0.78 3.43
C ALA A 146 -14.37 -1.73 2.79
N LEU A 147 -13.37 -2.15 3.56
CA LEU A 147 -12.54 -3.31 3.27
C LEU A 147 -12.31 -4.12 4.53
N GLY A 148 -11.90 -5.38 4.37
CA GLY A 148 -11.57 -6.26 5.46
C GLY A 148 -10.30 -7.05 5.20
N GLY A 149 -9.50 -7.27 6.24
CA GLY A 149 -8.28 -8.05 6.13
C GLY A 149 -7.67 -8.36 7.48
N THR A 150 -6.72 -9.29 7.50
CA THR A 150 -5.90 -9.49 8.69
C THR A 150 -4.86 -8.39 8.82
N PHE A 151 -4.24 -7.96 7.73
CA PHE A 151 -3.16 -6.96 7.73
C PHE A 151 -2.00 -7.32 8.67
N ASP A 152 -1.76 -8.61 8.86
CA ASP A 152 -0.61 -9.13 9.60
C ASP A 152 0.66 -8.90 8.79
N HIS A 153 1.67 -8.27 9.41
CA HIS A 153 2.92 -7.88 8.78
C HIS A 153 2.66 -7.19 7.44
N ILE A 154 2.15 -5.96 7.48
CA ILE A 154 1.70 -5.23 6.28
C ILE A 154 2.73 -5.29 5.14
N HIS A 155 2.36 -5.97 4.05
CA HIS A 155 3.23 -6.22 2.91
C HIS A 155 2.66 -5.59 1.65
N ASP A 156 3.39 -5.69 0.55
CA ASP A 156 3.11 -4.99 -0.71
C ASP A 156 1.66 -5.24 -1.20
N GLY A 157 1.15 -6.47 -1.05
CA GLY A 157 -0.24 -6.82 -1.40
C GLY A 157 -1.31 -6.11 -0.56
N HIS A 158 -1.11 -6.02 0.77
CA HIS A 158 -2.00 -5.25 1.64
C HIS A 158 -1.98 -3.76 1.27
N LYS A 159 -0.80 -3.22 0.95
CA LYS A 159 -0.62 -1.83 0.57
C LYS A 159 -1.35 -1.49 -0.72
N ILE A 160 -1.33 -2.37 -1.73
CA ILE A 160 -2.13 -2.21 -2.95
C ILE A 160 -3.63 -2.15 -2.61
N LEU A 161 -4.14 -3.13 -1.85
CA LEU A 161 -5.56 -3.19 -1.46
C LEU A 161 -6.02 -1.90 -0.73
N LEU A 162 -5.24 -1.47 0.27
CA LEU A 162 -5.50 -0.25 1.03
C LEU A 162 -5.41 1.00 0.14
N SER A 163 -4.46 1.04 -0.79
CA SER A 163 -4.26 2.17 -1.70
C SER A 163 -5.46 2.37 -2.61
N ILE A 164 -6.00 1.29 -3.19
CA ILE A 164 -7.21 1.36 -4.02
C ILE A 164 -8.41 1.79 -3.19
N ALA A 165 -8.57 1.24 -1.98
CA ALA A 165 -9.67 1.65 -1.10
C ALA A 165 -9.60 3.14 -0.75
N VAL A 166 -8.43 3.66 -0.38
CA VAL A 166 -8.20 5.09 -0.12
C VAL A 166 -8.50 5.94 -1.36
N PHE A 167 -8.07 5.47 -2.53
CA PHE A 167 -8.22 6.19 -3.79
C PHE A 167 -9.68 6.43 -4.19
N ILE A 168 -10.53 5.40 -4.10
CA ILE A 168 -11.94 5.48 -4.49
C ILE A 168 -12.86 6.08 -3.40
N THR A 169 -12.34 6.32 -2.19
CA THR A 169 -13.14 6.82 -1.05
C THR A 169 -13.02 8.32 -0.91
N SER A 170 -14.15 9.03 -0.84
CA SER A 170 -14.18 10.50 -0.69
C SER A 170 -14.31 10.97 0.75
N GLN A 171 -15.04 10.28 1.63
CA GLN A 171 -15.33 10.75 2.99
C GLN A 171 -14.86 9.79 4.07
N ARG A 172 -15.40 8.56 4.12
CA ARG A 172 -15.16 7.61 5.21
C ARG A 172 -14.73 6.24 4.70
N LEU A 173 -13.61 5.74 5.22
CA LEU A 173 -13.11 4.40 4.98
C LEU A 173 -13.27 3.55 6.24
N ILE A 174 -14.08 2.51 6.18
CA ILE A 174 -14.23 1.53 7.27
C ILE A 174 -13.32 0.34 6.98
N CYS A 175 -12.26 0.18 7.78
CA CYS A 175 -11.33 -0.93 7.62
C CYS A 175 -11.53 -1.94 8.75
N GLY A 176 -12.09 -3.10 8.40
CA GLY A 176 -12.22 -4.22 9.31
C GLY A 176 -10.90 -4.97 9.47
N ILE A 177 -10.48 -5.17 10.71
CA ILE A 177 -9.23 -5.85 11.06
C ILE A 177 -9.58 -7.13 11.82
N THR A 178 -9.21 -8.30 11.30
CA THR A 178 -9.63 -9.58 11.88
C THR A 178 -9.10 -9.77 13.31
N CYS A 179 -9.98 -10.21 14.21
CA CYS A 179 -9.66 -10.65 15.56
C CYS A 179 -9.38 -12.14 15.61
N ASP A 180 -8.95 -12.63 16.78
CA ASP A 180 -8.49 -14.00 17.00
C ASP A 180 -9.49 -15.07 16.54
N GLU A 181 -10.79 -14.79 16.59
CA GLU A 181 -11.87 -15.69 16.15
C GLU A 181 -11.69 -16.13 14.69
N LEU A 182 -11.17 -15.26 13.81
CA LEU A 182 -10.92 -15.54 12.40
C LEU A 182 -9.48 -15.97 12.10
N LEU A 183 -8.61 -16.04 13.11
CA LEU A 183 -7.17 -16.33 12.97
C LEU A 183 -6.79 -17.76 13.38
N GLN A 184 -7.72 -18.54 13.93
CA GLN A 184 -7.43 -19.84 14.55
C GLN A 184 -6.75 -20.85 13.61
N ASN A 185 -7.02 -20.78 12.31
CA ASN A 185 -6.51 -21.74 11.32
C ASN A 185 -5.25 -21.26 10.57
N LYS A 186 -4.65 -20.13 10.95
CA LYS A 186 -3.45 -19.60 10.27
C LYS A 186 -2.19 -20.32 10.76
N LYS A 187 -1.33 -20.75 9.81
CA LYS A 187 0.03 -21.25 10.09
C LYS A 187 0.85 -20.20 10.85
N TYR A 188 1.70 -20.58 11.81
CA TYR A 188 2.53 -19.66 12.60
C TYR A 188 1.72 -18.59 13.35
N LYS A 189 0.63 -18.99 14.00
CA LYS A 189 -0.32 -18.08 14.64
C LYS A 189 0.34 -17.26 15.76
N GLU A 190 1.29 -17.86 16.46
CA GLU A 190 2.11 -17.26 17.51
C GLU A 190 2.97 -16.09 17.03
N LEU A 191 3.22 -16.00 15.72
CA LEU A 191 3.98 -14.93 15.09
C LEU A 191 3.07 -13.88 14.43
N ILE A 192 1.76 -13.91 14.69
CA ILE A 192 0.85 -12.86 14.21
C ILE A 192 0.98 -11.62 15.07
N GLU A 193 1.05 -10.44 14.44
CA GLU A 193 1.05 -9.16 15.15
C GLU A 193 -0.25 -8.95 15.96
N SER A 194 -0.14 -8.31 17.13
CA SER A 194 -1.31 -7.99 17.95
C SER A 194 -2.31 -7.14 17.15
N TYR A 195 -3.58 -7.15 17.56
CA TYR A 195 -4.62 -6.35 16.94
C TYR A 195 -4.25 -4.86 16.90
N GLU A 196 -3.68 -4.34 17.98
CA GLU A 196 -3.28 -2.95 18.14
C GLU A 196 -2.13 -2.58 17.20
N ILE A 197 -1.13 -3.46 17.06
CA ILE A 197 0.00 -3.26 16.12
C ILE A 197 -0.53 -3.21 14.69
N ARG A 198 -1.38 -4.15 14.30
CA ARG A 198 -1.97 -4.19 12.95
C ARG A 198 -2.83 -2.95 12.69
N CYS A 199 -3.62 -2.51 13.66
CA CYS A 199 -4.37 -1.24 13.58
C CYS A 199 -3.44 -0.05 13.35
N SER A 200 -2.36 0.05 14.13
CA SER A 200 -1.38 1.13 14.01
C SER A 200 -0.73 1.16 12.61
N HIS A 201 -0.31 -0.01 12.11
CA HIS A 201 0.27 -0.14 10.77
C HIS A 201 -0.70 0.27 9.66
N VAL A 202 -1.96 -0.15 9.73
CA VAL A 202 -3.00 0.24 8.77
C VAL A 202 -3.29 1.73 8.84
N SER A 203 -3.47 2.29 10.04
CA SER A 203 -3.75 3.71 10.24
C SER A 203 -2.65 4.59 9.66
N ARG A 204 -1.39 4.28 10.00
CA ARG A 204 -0.21 5.04 9.53
C ARG A 204 -0.06 4.99 8.02
N PHE A 205 -0.36 3.84 7.41
CA PHE A 205 -0.29 3.72 5.94
C PHE A 205 -1.41 4.50 5.24
N ILE A 206 -2.64 4.48 5.76
CA ILE A 206 -3.74 5.26 5.18
C ILE A 206 -3.48 6.77 5.34
N GLU A 207 -3.04 7.21 6.52
CA GLU A 207 -2.73 8.61 6.80
C GLU A 207 -1.63 9.15 5.87
N LEU A 208 -0.63 8.33 5.54
CA LEU A 208 0.40 8.65 4.56
C LEU A 208 -0.19 8.96 3.17
N LEU A 209 -1.19 8.20 2.75
CA LEU A 209 -1.80 8.35 1.42
C LEU A 209 -2.83 9.48 1.37
N LYS A 210 -3.67 9.61 2.39
CA LYS A 210 -4.78 10.58 2.41
C LYS A 210 -5.07 11.03 3.84
N PRO A 211 -4.31 12.01 4.39
CA PRO A 211 -4.37 12.39 5.79
C PRO A 211 -5.73 12.97 6.23
N ASN A 212 -6.50 13.52 5.29
CA ASN A 212 -7.82 14.10 5.57
C ASN A 212 -8.98 13.08 5.43
N LEU A 213 -8.69 11.80 5.18
CA LEU A 213 -9.72 10.78 5.08
C LEU A 213 -10.21 10.37 6.48
N SER A 214 -11.52 10.28 6.70
CA SER A 214 -12.05 9.72 7.94
C SER A 214 -11.87 8.21 7.91
N VAL A 215 -11.05 7.66 8.81
CA VAL A 215 -10.77 6.22 8.88
C VAL A 215 -11.35 5.64 10.16
N GLU A 216 -12.10 4.56 10.03
CA GLU A 216 -12.64 3.80 11.14
C GLU A 216 -12.05 2.38 11.12
N LEU A 217 -11.20 2.07 12.10
CA LEU A 217 -10.64 0.73 12.27
C LEU A 217 -11.53 -0.07 13.22
N VAL A 218 -12.11 -1.16 12.72
CA VAL A 218 -13.08 -1.95 13.49
C VAL A 218 -12.68 -3.42 13.61
N PRO A 219 -12.96 -4.07 14.75
CA PRO A 219 -12.69 -5.48 14.91
C PRO A 219 -13.63 -6.33 14.03
N LEU A 220 -13.04 -7.19 13.20
CA LEU A 220 -13.77 -8.20 12.42
C LEU A 220 -13.77 -9.52 13.18
N LYS A 221 -14.95 -9.89 13.69
CA LYS A 221 -15.20 -11.17 14.37
C LYS A 221 -15.97 -12.17 13.52
N ASP A 222 -16.57 -11.73 12.43
CA ASP A 222 -17.32 -12.55 11.47
C ASP A 222 -17.17 -11.97 10.04
N VAL A 223 -17.64 -12.72 9.03
CA VAL A 223 -17.51 -12.36 7.61
C VAL A 223 -18.25 -11.07 7.24
N CYS A 224 -19.38 -10.79 7.86
CA CYS A 224 -20.22 -9.64 7.54
C CYS A 224 -19.74 -8.35 8.22
N GLY A 225 -19.25 -8.45 9.45
CA GLY A 225 -18.70 -7.34 10.21
C GLY A 225 -19.56 -6.06 10.14
N PRO A 226 -18.97 -4.87 9.90
CA PRO A 226 -19.71 -3.62 9.76
C PRO A 226 -20.58 -3.57 8.50
N THR A 227 -20.21 -4.30 7.43
CA THR A 227 -20.92 -4.28 6.15
C THR A 227 -22.33 -4.85 6.23
N GLY A 228 -22.61 -5.72 7.20
CA GLY A 228 -23.94 -6.25 7.46
C GLY A 228 -24.80 -5.40 8.42
N LYS A 229 -24.32 -4.22 8.84
CA LYS A 229 -24.97 -3.36 9.86
C LYS A 229 -24.99 -1.88 9.51
N VAL A 230 -24.03 -1.37 8.74
CA VAL A 230 -23.93 0.05 8.37
C VAL A 230 -24.59 0.27 7.00
N PRO A 231 -25.75 0.95 6.92
CA PRO A 231 -26.46 1.17 5.66
C PRO A 231 -25.72 2.08 4.69
N GLU A 232 -24.95 3.03 5.23
CA GLU A 232 -24.26 4.09 4.49
C GLU A 232 -23.11 3.60 3.62
N ILE A 233 -22.64 2.36 3.79
CA ILE A 233 -21.57 1.77 2.97
C ILE A 233 -22.11 1.56 1.55
N GLU A 234 -21.39 2.10 0.56
CA GLU A 234 -21.76 2.02 -0.86
C GLU A 234 -20.92 0.97 -1.60
N CYS A 235 -19.66 0.82 -1.21
CA CYS A 235 -18.70 -0.05 -1.89
C CYS A 235 -17.93 -0.95 -0.90
N LEU A 236 -17.75 -2.22 -1.26
CA LEU A 236 -16.88 -3.18 -0.58
C LEU A 236 -15.69 -3.50 -1.48
N VAL A 237 -14.49 -3.16 -1.00
CA VAL A 237 -13.23 -3.45 -1.68
C VAL A 237 -12.71 -4.80 -1.24
N VAL A 238 -12.43 -5.67 -2.20
CA VAL A 238 -11.95 -7.04 -1.97
C VAL A 238 -10.76 -7.34 -2.86
N SER A 239 -9.92 -8.30 -2.44
CA SER A 239 -8.98 -8.92 -3.36
C SER A 239 -9.71 -9.99 -4.18
N ARG A 240 -9.07 -10.52 -5.22
CA ARG A 240 -9.57 -11.72 -5.94
C ARG A 240 -9.83 -12.91 -5.01
N GLU A 241 -9.09 -13.02 -3.91
CA GLU A 241 -9.21 -14.11 -2.95
C GLU A 241 -10.48 -14.01 -2.09
N THR A 242 -11.03 -12.81 -1.91
CA THR A 242 -12.14 -12.55 -0.97
C THR A 242 -13.47 -12.20 -1.65
N VAL A 243 -13.58 -12.41 -2.97
CA VAL A 243 -14.81 -12.18 -3.76
C VAL A 243 -16.01 -12.99 -3.23
N ALA A 244 -15.81 -14.26 -2.89
CA ALA A 244 -16.88 -15.10 -2.31
C ALA A 244 -17.41 -14.55 -0.97
N GLY A 245 -16.55 -13.87 -0.20
CA GLY A 245 -16.94 -13.17 1.02
C GLY A 245 -17.85 -11.98 0.72
N ALA A 246 -17.54 -11.20 -0.33
CA ALA A 246 -18.38 -10.09 -0.79
C ALA A 246 -19.77 -10.53 -1.26
N GLU A 247 -19.86 -11.67 -1.95
CA GLU A 247 -21.15 -12.27 -2.35
C GLU A 247 -21.99 -12.63 -1.12
N THR A 248 -21.36 -13.22 -0.10
CA THR A 248 -22.00 -13.54 1.18
C THR A 248 -22.53 -12.28 1.86
N VAL A 249 -21.73 -11.20 1.91
CA VAL A 249 -22.15 -9.91 2.45
C VAL A 249 -23.41 -9.38 1.74
N ASN A 250 -23.41 -9.38 0.41
CA ASN A 250 -24.55 -8.87 -0.37
C ASN A 250 -25.80 -9.73 -0.20
N LYS A 251 -25.65 -11.05 -0.04
CA LYS A 251 -26.77 -11.94 0.32
C LYS A 251 -27.35 -11.57 1.69
N THR A 252 -26.51 -11.43 2.71
CA THR A 252 -26.96 -11.07 4.07
C THR A 252 -27.58 -9.67 4.13
N ARG A 253 -27.06 -8.71 3.34
CA ARG A 253 -27.66 -7.37 3.23
C ARG A 253 -29.06 -7.43 2.63
N ALA A 254 -29.24 -8.19 1.56
CA ALA A 254 -30.56 -8.39 0.95
C ALA A 254 -31.57 -9.04 1.91
N GLU A 255 -31.14 -10.06 2.68
CA GLU A 255 -31.96 -10.70 3.71
C GLU A 255 -32.39 -9.73 4.82
N LYS A 256 -31.62 -8.67 5.06
CA LYS A 256 -31.91 -7.61 6.05
C LYS A 256 -32.60 -6.38 5.45
N GLY A 257 -32.97 -6.42 4.16
CA GLY A 257 -33.60 -5.28 3.48
C GLY A 257 -32.66 -4.09 3.24
N MET A 258 -31.35 -4.32 3.18
CA MET A 258 -30.33 -3.31 2.88
C MET A 258 -29.93 -3.34 1.41
N ASP A 259 -29.52 -2.20 0.88
CA ASP A 259 -29.02 -2.08 -0.50
C ASP A 259 -27.75 -2.91 -0.70
N ARG A 260 -27.60 -3.48 -1.89
CA ARG A 260 -26.38 -4.21 -2.28
C ARG A 260 -25.21 -3.23 -2.41
N LEU A 261 -24.04 -3.68 -1.96
CA LEU A 261 -22.77 -2.98 -2.13
C LEU A 261 -22.24 -3.18 -3.55
N VAL A 262 -21.67 -2.11 -4.10
CA VAL A 262 -20.78 -2.22 -5.26
C VAL A 262 -19.54 -3.00 -4.82
N ILE A 263 -19.15 -4.02 -5.59
CA ILE A 263 -17.96 -4.83 -5.28
C ILE A 263 -16.81 -4.34 -6.15
N HIS A 264 -15.77 -3.81 -5.51
CA HIS A 264 -14.56 -3.37 -6.19
C HIS A 264 -13.46 -4.42 -5.98
N VAL A 265 -13.07 -5.11 -7.05
CA VAL A 265 -12.06 -6.18 -6.98
C VAL A 265 -10.69 -5.62 -7.35
N VAL A 266 -9.75 -5.75 -6.42
CA VAL A 266 -8.34 -5.34 -6.59
C VAL A 266 -7.51 -6.53 -7.02
N ASN A 267 -6.65 -6.33 -8.03
CA ASN A 267 -5.69 -7.34 -8.47
C ASN A 267 -4.45 -7.27 -7.58
N VAL A 268 -4.62 -7.62 -6.30
CA VAL A 268 -3.50 -7.81 -5.39
C VAL A 268 -2.53 -8.81 -6.01
N LEU A 269 -1.23 -8.48 -6.01
CA LEU A 269 -0.14 -9.27 -6.58
C LEU A 269 -0.30 -10.76 -6.25
N GLY A 270 -0.96 -11.43 -7.19
CA GLY A 270 -1.60 -12.72 -7.05
C GLY A 270 -1.50 -13.39 -8.41
N GLY A 271 -0.27 -13.46 -8.94
CA GLY A 271 0.07 -14.18 -10.15
C GLY A 271 -0.63 -15.52 -10.24
N ARG A 272 -1.11 -15.83 -11.44
CA ARG A 272 -1.44 -17.19 -11.83
C ARG A 272 -0.15 -18.00 -11.87
N GLU A 273 -0.26 -19.33 -11.74
CA GLU A 273 0.87 -20.26 -11.90
C GLU A 273 1.59 -20.10 -13.26
N GLU A 274 0.94 -19.47 -14.23
CA GLU A 274 1.44 -19.25 -15.59
C GLU A 274 2.30 -17.99 -15.77
N ASP A 275 2.30 -17.06 -14.81
CA ASP A 275 2.80 -15.69 -15.05
C ASP A 275 4.24 -15.42 -14.55
N GLY A 276 4.97 -16.42 -14.03
CA GLY A 276 6.38 -16.23 -13.65
C GLY A 276 6.67 -15.18 -12.56
N TRP A 277 5.70 -14.83 -11.71
CA TRP A 277 5.89 -13.88 -10.59
C TRP A 277 6.64 -14.54 -9.43
N SER A 278 7.97 -14.54 -9.51
CA SER A 278 8.87 -14.99 -8.46
C SER A 278 8.77 -14.09 -7.22
N GLU A 279 8.60 -14.74 -6.06
CA GLU A 279 8.77 -14.21 -4.69
C GLU A 279 7.81 -13.10 -4.20
N LYS A 280 6.54 -13.48 -4.08
CA LYS A 280 5.55 -12.72 -3.30
C LYS A 280 5.84 -12.83 -1.79
N LEU A 281 6.28 -11.73 -1.18
CA LEU A 281 6.20 -11.56 0.28
C LEU A 281 4.74 -11.57 0.73
N SER A 282 4.34 -12.68 1.37
CA SER A 282 3.03 -12.85 2.03
C SER A 282 3.21 -12.87 3.54
N SER A 283 2.16 -12.58 4.32
CA SER A 283 2.22 -12.70 5.79
C SER A 283 2.67 -14.09 6.25
N THR A 284 2.36 -15.16 5.50
CA THR A 284 2.82 -16.52 5.83
C THR A 284 4.32 -16.67 5.62
N GLU A 285 4.87 -16.13 4.53
CA GLU A 285 6.31 -16.19 4.26
C GLU A 285 7.09 -15.32 5.25
N ILE A 286 6.58 -14.13 5.59
CA ILE A 286 7.19 -13.28 6.63
C ILE A 286 7.28 -14.02 7.96
N ARG A 287 6.19 -14.65 8.39
CA ARG A 287 6.18 -15.43 9.64
C ARG A 287 7.11 -16.64 9.58
N ARG A 288 7.19 -17.34 8.44
CA ARG A 288 8.17 -18.42 8.23
C ARG A 288 9.60 -17.92 8.42
N LEU A 289 9.96 -16.78 7.82
CA LEU A 289 11.28 -16.17 7.96
C LEU A 289 11.59 -15.76 9.41
N LEU A 290 10.61 -15.19 10.11
CA LEU A 290 10.75 -14.83 11.53
C LEU A 290 10.99 -16.06 12.41
N GLN A 291 10.31 -17.17 12.13
CA GLN A 291 10.50 -18.44 12.83
C GLN A 291 11.92 -19.00 12.61
N THR A 292 12.43 -18.98 11.37
CA THR A 292 13.80 -19.45 11.08
C THR A 292 14.90 -18.55 11.66
N SER A 293 14.58 -17.28 11.92
CA SER A 293 15.50 -16.29 12.49
C SER A 293 15.60 -16.39 14.02
N HIS A 294 14.65 -17.06 14.68
CA HIS A 294 14.63 -17.33 16.12
C HIS A 294 14.53 -18.83 16.36
N PRO A 295 15.64 -19.61 16.30
CA PRO A 295 15.60 -20.98 16.75
C PRO A 295 15.19 -20.95 18.23
N LEU A 296 14.12 -21.68 18.56
CA LEU A 296 13.72 -21.95 19.94
C LEU A 296 14.94 -22.46 20.70
N ASN A 297 15.43 -21.68 21.67
CA ASN A 297 16.31 -22.17 22.73
C ASN A 297 15.55 -23.17 23.61
#